data_AF-A0A060YQA0-F1
#
_entry.id   AF-A0A060YQA0-F1
#
_cell.length_a   1.000
_cell.length_b   1.000
_cell.length_c   1.000
_cell.angle_alpha   90.00
_cell.angle_beta   90.00
_cell.angle_gamma   90.00
#
_symmetry.space_group_name_H-M   'P 1'
#
loop_
_entity.id
_entity.type
_entity.pdbx_description
1 polymer ?
#
loop_
_entity_poly.entity_id
_entity_poly.type
_entity_poly.pdbx_seq_one_letter_code
_entity_poly.pdbx_strand_id
1 'polypeptide(L)'
;MTGLSVSSVAGLAYSNLVYDWVKAAVMFGVINTVARLDHLDPPQPPKCITMLYVFAETHFDRGINDWLCKYVYDYIGGSHKNIFKELVATICTFVVTTLWLGPCELVYIWSFFNCFGLNLELWVDKIFSLPPFSNIEVS
;
A
#
# COMPACT_ATOMS: atom_id res chain seq x y z
N MET A 1 -1.65 -6.95 -36.35
CA MET A 1 -1.93 -7.29 -34.95
C MET A 1 -3.02 -6.37 -34.46
N THR A 2 -4.25 -6.88 -34.31
CA THR A 2 -5.37 -6.12 -33.74
C THR A 2 -5.13 -5.95 -32.24
N GLY A 3 -4.87 -4.72 -31.80
CA GLY A 3 -4.78 -4.40 -30.37
C GLY A 3 -6.11 -4.67 -29.67
N LEU A 4 -6.05 -5.09 -28.40
CA LEU A 4 -7.22 -5.23 -27.54
C LEU A 4 -7.98 -3.89 -27.47
N SER A 5 -9.32 -3.95 -27.43
CA SER A 5 -10.13 -2.75 -27.19
C SER A 5 -9.87 -2.21 -25.78
N VAL A 6 -10.07 -0.91 -25.56
CA VAL A 6 -9.89 -0.25 -24.25
C VAL A 6 -10.66 -0.98 -23.15
N SER A 7 -11.90 -1.39 -23.41
CA SER A 7 -12.72 -2.16 -22.45
C SER A 7 -12.12 -3.53 -22.14
N SER A 8 -11.51 -4.20 -23.12
CA SER A 8 -10.85 -5.49 -22.91
C SER A 8 -9.59 -5.35 -22.05
N VAL A 9 -8.80 -4.29 -22.28
CA VAL A 9 -7.62 -3.98 -21.46
C VAL A 9 -8.04 -3.63 -20.03
N ALA A 10 -9.08 -2.80 -19.85
CA ALA A 10 -9.60 -2.45 -18.53
C ALA A 10 -10.13 -3.69 -17.78
N GLY A 11 -10.89 -4.56 -18.45
CA GLY A 11 -11.40 -5.80 -17.87
C GLY A 11 -10.29 -6.76 -17.47
N LEU A 12 -9.23 -6.87 -18.28
CA LEU A 12 -8.05 -7.67 -17.96
C LEU A 12 -7.29 -7.12 -16.76
N ALA A 13 -7.06 -5.80 -16.72
CA ALA A 13 -6.41 -5.14 -15.59
C ALA A 13 -7.20 -5.37 -14.29
N TYR A 14 -8.51 -5.15 -14.31
CA TYR A 14 -9.37 -5.41 -13.15
C TYR A 14 -9.34 -6.87 -12.70
N SER A 15 -9.42 -7.82 -13.65
CA SER A 15 -9.41 -9.25 -13.35
C SER A 15 -8.09 -9.68 -12.71
N ASN A 16 -6.95 -9.13 -13.15
CA ASN A 16 -5.65 -9.38 -12.53
C ASN A 16 -5.60 -8.88 -11.08
N LEU A 17 -6.12 -7.68 -10.81
CA LEU A 17 -6.20 -7.13 -9.46
C LEU A 17 -7.05 -8.01 -8.52
N VAL A 18 -8.21 -8.46 -8.99
CA VAL A 18 -9.07 -9.38 -8.23
C VAL A 18 -8.39 -10.73 -8.03
N TYR A 19 -7.72 -11.26 -9.06
CA TYR A 19 -6.99 -12.52 -8.96
C TYR A 19 -5.89 -12.46 -7.90
N ASP A 20 -5.10 -11.39 -7.87
CA ASP A 20 -4.05 -11.23 -6.86
C ASP A 20 -4.65 -11.12 -5.45
N TRP A 21 -5.79 -10.41 -5.30
CA TRP A 21 -6.49 -10.36 -4.01
C TRP A 21 -6.96 -11.75 -3.56
N VAL A 22 -7.61 -12.52 -4.45
CA VAL A 22 -8.09 -13.88 -4.14
C VAL A 22 -6.93 -14.78 -3.75
N LYS A 23 -5.81 -14.70 -4.48
CA LYS A 23 -4.59 -15.45 -4.18
C LYS A 23 -4.11 -15.17 -2.76
N ALA A 24 -4.00 -13.89 -2.39
CA ALA A 24 -3.62 -13.49 -1.03
C ALA A 24 -4.63 -13.98 0.02
N ALA A 25 -5.93 -13.76 -0.21
CA ALA A 25 -6.99 -14.18 0.72
C ALA A 25 -6.96 -15.69 1.00
N VAL A 26 -6.73 -16.51 -0.03
CA VAL A 26 -6.60 -17.98 0.11
C VAL A 26 -5.34 -18.34 0.89
N MET A 27 -4.19 -17.75 0.57
CA MET A 27 -2.92 -18.04 1.28
C MET A 27 -3.00 -17.67 2.77
N PHE A 28 -3.51 -16.48 3.09
CA PHE A 28 -3.76 -16.07 4.47
C PHE A 28 -4.77 -16.99 5.15
N GLY A 29 -5.84 -17.40 4.46
CA GLY A 29 -6.85 -18.32 5.01
C GLY A 29 -6.26 -19.67 5.43
N VAL A 30 -5.40 -20.26 4.60
CA VAL A 30 -4.74 -21.53 4.90
C VAL A 30 -3.80 -21.38 6.09
N ILE A 31 -2.88 -20.40 6.05
CA ILE A 31 -1.90 -20.18 7.12
C ILE A 31 -2.58 -19.86 8.45
N ASN A 32 -3.61 -19.01 8.42
CA ASN A 32 -4.37 -18.64 9.62
C ASN A 32 -5.12 -19.83 10.22
N THR A 33 -5.59 -20.77 9.39
CA THR A 33 -6.23 -22.00 9.88
C THR A 33 -5.23 -22.89 10.61
N VAL A 34 -4.04 -23.07 10.03
CA VAL A 34 -2.96 -23.85 10.67
C VAL A 34 -2.53 -23.19 11.99
N ALA A 35 -2.30 -21.88 12.00
CA ALA A 35 -1.93 -21.15 13.21
C ALA A 35 -2.96 -21.32 14.34
N ARG A 36 -4.26 -21.30 14.01
CA ARG A 36 -5.34 -21.54 15.00
C ARG A 36 -5.35 -22.97 15.53
N LEU A 37 -4.97 -23.97 14.72
CA LEU A 37 -4.82 -25.35 15.18
C LEU A 37 -3.69 -25.45 16.21
N ASP A 38 -2.63 -24.66 16.06
CA ASP A 38 -1.51 -24.56 17.01
C ASP A 38 -1.79 -23.58 18.19
N HIS A 39 -3.04 -23.14 18.36
CA HIS A 39 -3.46 -22.16 19.38
C HIS A 39 -2.72 -20.81 19.31
N LEU A 40 -2.26 -20.41 18.13
CA LEU A 40 -1.70 -19.09 17.86
C LEU A 40 -2.78 -18.12 17.37
N ASP A 41 -2.61 -16.84 17.66
CA ASP A 41 -3.46 -15.77 17.14
C ASP A 41 -2.97 -15.31 15.75
N PRO A 42 -3.71 -15.61 14.66
CA PRO A 42 -3.27 -15.23 13.33
C PRO A 42 -3.48 -13.74 13.03
N PRO A 43 -2.71 -13.17 12.10
CA PRO A 43 -2.94 -11.80 11.62
C PRO A 43 -4.28 -11.68 10.88
N GLN A 44 -4.82 -10.47 10.84
CA GLN A 44 -6.07 -10.18 10.16
C GLN A 44 -5.96 -10.40 8.63
N PRO A 45 -7.06 -10.79 7.95
CA PRO A 45 -7.04 -11.07 6.52
C PRO A 45 -6.79 -9.82 5.65
N PRO A 46 -6.32 -9.98 4.40
CA PRO A 46 -6.05 -8.87 3.49
C PRO A 46 -7.32 -8.06 3.19
N LYS A 47 -7.18 -6.73 3.06
CA LYS A 47 -8.29 -5.87 2.61
C LYS A 47 -8.59 -6.13 1.13
N CYS A 48 -9.85 -6.00 0.73
CA CYS A 48 -10.23 -6.09 -0.69
C CYS A 48 -9.58 -4.94 -1.47
N ILE A 49 -8.98 -5.24 -2.62
CA ILE A 49 -8.32 -4.22 -3.45
C ILE A 49 -9.28 -3.11 -3.90
N THR A 50 -10.58 -3.41 -4.04
CA THR A 50 -11.60 -2.42 -4.42
C THR A 50 -12.01 -1.48 -3.29
N MET A 51 -11.55 -1.74 -2.06
CA MET A 51 -11.83 -0.92 -0.88
C MET A 51 -10.67 0.02 -0.53
N LEU A 52 -9.60 0.04 -1.33
CA LEU A 52 -8.44 0.91 -1.11
C LEU A 52 -8.69 2.26 -1.79
N TYR A 53 -9.21 3.21 -1.02
CA TYR A 53 -9.59 4.54 -1.52
C TYR A 53 -8.51 5.62 -1.29
N VAL A 54 -7.50 5.29 -0.48
CA VAL A 54 -6.50 6.23 0.05
C VAL A 54 -5.11 5.60 -0.15
N PHE A 55 -4.10 6.39 -0.53
CA PHE A 55 -2.76 5.88 -0.82
C PHE A 55 -2.05 5.36 0.43
N ALA A 56 -2.36 5.90 1.62
CA ALA A 56 -1.88 5.34 2.88
C ALA A 56 -2.45 3.95 3.20
N GLU A 57 -3.56 3.54 2.55
CA GLU A 57 -4.15 2.22 2.74
C GLU A 57 -3.51 1.15 1.85
N THR A 58 -2.18 1.01 1.84
CA THR A 58 -1.46 -0.06 1.10
C THR A 58 -1.54 -1.44 1.78
N HIS A 59 -2.62 -1.73 2.49
CA HIS A 59 -2.81 -2.96 3.28
C HIS A 59 -3.41 -4.11 2.45
N PHE A 60 -3.05 -4.18 1.17
CA PHE A 60 -3.47 -5.27 0.29
C PHE A 60 -2.89 -6.61 0.76
N ASP A 61 -1.63 -6.59 1.22
CA ASP A 61 -1.00 -7.67 1.98
C ASP A 61 -0.55 -7.09 3.32
N ARG A 62 -1.26 -7.43 4.40
CA ARG A 62 -0.96 -6.87 5.73
C ARG A 62 0.40 -7.30 6.25
N GLY A 63 0.84 -8.51 5.93
CA GLY A 63 2.07 -9.06 6.49
C GLY A 63 3.29 -8.23 6.06
N ILE A 64 3.44 -8.03 4.74
CA ILE A 64 4.54 -7.23 4.21
C ILE A 64 4.36 -5.74 4.54
N ASN A 65 3.13 -5.21 4.53
CA ASN A 65 2.88 -3.81 4.83
C ASN A 65 3.26 -3.46 6.27
N ASP A 66 2.84 -4.26 7.25
CA ASP A 66 3.18 -4.05 8.67
C ASP A 66 4.70 -4.12 8.90
N TRP A 67 5.36 -5.06 8.20
CA TRP A 67 6.82 -5.18 8.25
C TRP A 67 7.52 -3.95 7.66
N LEU A 68 7.07 -3.48 6.50
CA LEU A 68 7.61 -2.29 5.83
C LEU A 68 7.40 -1.03 6.67
N CYS A 69 6.20 -0.83 7.21
CA CYS A 69 5.89 0.28 8.11
C CYS A 69 6.84 0.28 9.31
N LYS A 70 6.94 -0.86 10.00
CA LYS A 70 7.74 -0.96 11.24
C LYS A 70 9.24 -0.84 11.02
N TYR A 71 9.79 -1.53 10.02
CA TYR A 71 11.24 -1.71 9.88
C TYR A 71 11.89 -0.81 8.83
N VAL A 72 11.11 -0.20 7.94
CA VAL A 72 11.64 0.70 6.92
C VAL A 72 11.10 2.11 7.12
N TYR A 73 9.78 2.29 7.03
CA TYR A 73 9.17 3.61 7.06
C TYR A 73 9.36 4.32 8.40
N ASP A 74 8.97 3.70 9.51
CA ASP A 74 9.07 4.30 10.85
C ASP A 74 10.52 4.41 11.30
N TYR A 75 11.35 3.43 10.96
CA TYR A 75 12.77 3.43 11.31
C TYR A 75 13.51 4.61 10.66
N ILE A 76 13.23 4.90 9.38
CA ILE A 76 13.88 5.99 8.63
C ILE A 76 13.20 7.34 8.94
N GLY A 77 11.87 7.37 8.99
CA GLY A 77 11.08 8.59 9.22
C GLY A 77 11.18 9.13 10.65
N GLY A 78 11.42 8.24 11.62
CA GLY A 78 11.61 8.58 13.03
C GLY A 78 10.38 9.28 13.61
N SER A 79 10.46 10.60 13.81
CA SER A 79 9.37 11.36 14.42
C SER A 79 8.30 11.84 13.42
N HIS A 80 8.46 11.59 12.11
CA HIS A 80 7.53 11.99 11.04
C HIS A 80 7.13 13.49 11.04
N LYS A 81 8.01 14.36 11.54
CA LYS A 81 7.81 15.83 11.56
C LYS A 81 8.47 16.54 10.39
N ASN A 82 9.52 15.93 9.84
CA ASN A 82 10.32 16.53 8.79
C ASN A 82 9.91 15.91 7.44
N ILE A 83 9.37 16.75 6.55
CA ILE A 83 8.90 16.34 5.22
C ILE A 83 10.00 15.62 4.42
N PHE A 84 11.25 16.07 4.52
CA PHE A 84 12.36 15.43 3.80
C PHE A 84 12.66 14.03 4.34
N LYS A 85 12.65 13.83 5.68
CA LYS A 85 12.87 12.51 6.26
C LYS A 85 11.76 11.53 5.88
N GLU A 86 10.52 12.02 5.84
CA GLU A 86 9.35 11.23 5.45
C GLU A 86 9.36 10.87 3.96
N LEU A 87 9.79 11.79 3.11
CA LEU A 87 10.03 11.52 1.68
C LEU A 87 11.08 10.42 1.50
N VAL A 88 12.20 10.49 2.24
CA VAL A 88 13.23 9.43 2.18
C VAL A 88 12.65 8.10 2.68
N ALA A 89 11.88 8.12 3.77
CA ALA A 89 11.25 6.93 4.32
C ALA A 89 10.26 6.27 3.33
N THR A 90 9.39 7.04 2.69
CA THR A 90 8.46 6.53 1.67
C THR A 90 9.21 5.98 0.46
N ILE A 91 10.21 6.70 -0.07
CA ILE A 91 11.02 6.21 -1.19
C ILE A 91 11.71 4.90 -0.84
N CYS A 92 12.38 4.81 0.31
CA CYS A 92 13.03 3.58 0.75
C CYS A 92 12.03 2.42 0.90
N THR A 93 10.84 2.70 1.44
CA THR A 93 9.78 1.70 1.59
C THR A 93 9.38 1.14 0.23
N PHE A 94 9.09 2.00 -0.76
CA PHE A 94 8.69 1.59 -2.10
C PHE A 94 9.82 0.90 -2.90
N VAL A 95 11.08 1.28 -2.66
CA VAL A 95 12.25 0.57 -3.22
C VAL A 95 12.29 -0.87 -2.70
N VAL A 96 12.14 -1.07 -1.38
CA VAL A 96 12.14 -2.42 -0.80
C VAL A 96 10.94 -3.23 -1.30
N THR A 97 9.75 -2.62 -1.39
CA THR A 97 8.55 -3.26 -1.97
C THR A 97 8.79 -3.69 -3.43
N THR A 98 9.43 -2.85 -4.24
CA THR A 98 9.75 -3.17 -5.64
C THR A 98 10.70 -4.35 -5.75
N LEU A 99 11.71 -4.41 -4.88
CA LEU A 99 12.62 -5.55 -4.83
C LEU A 99 11.90 -6.83 -4.38
N TRP A 100 10.98 -6.73 -3.42
CA TRP A 100 10.18 -7.84 -2.91
C TRP A 100 9.25 -8.42 -3.97
N LEU A 101 8.53 -7.58 -4.72
CA LEU A 101 7.58 -8.01 -5.76
C LEU A 101 8.27 -8.57 -7.01
N GLY A 102 9.55 -8.26 -7.21
CA GLY A 102 10.28 -8.57 -8.43
C GLY A 102 10.38 -7.34 -9.33
N PRO A 103 11.61 -6.81 -9.56
CA PRO A 103 11.79 -5.60 -10.35
C PRO A 103 11.46 -5.83 -11.83
N CYS A 104 10.35 -5.26 -12.29
CA CYS A 104 9.93 -5.24 -13.69
C CYS A 104 9.30 -3.90 -14.03
N GLU A 105 9.19 -3.57 -15.32
CA GLU A 105 8.69 -2.26 -15.79
C GLU A 105 7.33 -1.88 -15.17
N LEU A 106 6.40 -2.83 -15.09
CA LEU A 106 5.08 -2.61 -14.51
C LEU A 106 5.16 -2.30 -13.01
N VAL A 107 6.00 -3.01 -12.26
CA VAL A 107 6.20 -2.79 -10.82
C VAL A 107 6.88 -1.45 -10.58
N TYR A 108 7.83 -1.03 -11.42
CA TYR A 108 8.45 0.29 -11.31
C TYR A 108 7.43 1.42 -11.53
N ILE A 109 6.61 1.30 -12.57
CA ILE A 109 5.54 2.27 -12.86
C ILE A 109 4.56 2.33 -11.69
N TRP A 110 4.08 1.17 -11.24
CA TRP A 110 3.17 1.07 -10.09
C TRP A 110 3.77 1.68 -8.83
N SER A 111 5.02 1.34 -8.51
CA SER A 111 5.71 1.83 -7.31
C SER A 111 5.93 3.34 -7.37
N PHE A 112 6.25 3.89 -8.53
CA PHE A 112 6.44 5.32 -8.70
C PHE A 112 5.13 6.08 -8.44
N PHE A 113 4.03 5.67 -9.08
CA PHE A 113 2.75 6.34 -8.91
C PHE A 113 2.18 6.22 -7.49
N ASN A 114 2.34 5.06 -6.84
CA ASN A 114 1.90 4.90 -5.45
C ASN A 114 2.76 5.70 -4.47
N CYS A 115 4.08 5.73 -4.67
CA CYS A 115 4.97 6.55 -3.84
C CYS A 115 4.66 8.03 -3.99
N PHE A 116 4.45 8.49 -5.23
CA PHE A 116 4.09 9.87 -5.51
C PHE A 116 2.73 10.24 -4.91
N GLY A 117 1.70 9.40 -5.12
CA GLY A 117 0.36 9.60 -4.56
C GLY A 117 0.37 9.67 -3.03
N LEU A 118 1.10 8.77 -2.37
CA LEU A 118 1.24 8.77 -0.91
C LEU A 118 1.91 10.05 -0.41
N ASN A 119 2.99 10.51 -1.05
CA ASN A 119 3.65 11.74 -0.63
C ASN A 119 2.75 12.97 -0.83
N LEU A 120 2.00 13.04 -1.93
CA LEU A 120 1.01 14.10 -2.13
C LEU A 120 -0.05 14.09 -1.04
N GLU A 121 -0.60 12.92 -0.70
CA GLU A 121 -1.58 12.76 0.37
C GLU A 121 -1.02 13.24 1.72
N LEU A 122 0.18 12.77 2.11
CA LEU A 122 0.85 13.19 3.34
C LEU A 122 1.16 14.69 3.39
N TRP A 123 1.52 15.30 2.26
CA TRP A 123 1.79 16.74 2.20
C TRP A 123 0.51 17.55 2.28
N VAL A 124 -0.56 17.10 1.62
CA VAL A 124 -1.88 17.73 1.70
C VAL A 124 -2.40 17.66 3.14
N ASP A 125 -2.33 16.50 3.79
CA ASP A 125 -2.70 16.34 5.20
C ASP A 125 -1.91 17.29 6.11
N LYS A 126 -0.60 17.43 5.87
CA LYS A 126 0.24 18.39 6.62
C LYS A 126 -0.18 19.82 6.39
N ILE A 127 -0.52 20.22 5.16
CA ILE A 127 -0.99 21.57 4.85
C ILE A 127 -2.30 21.86 5.59
N PHE A 128 -3.24 20.92 5.60
CA PHE A 128 -4.50 21.07 6.32
C PHE A 128 -4.33 21.07 7.84
N SER A 129 -3.30 20.41 8.37
CA SER A 129 -2.97 20.44 9.80
C SER A 129 -2.41 21.80 10.29
N LEU A 130 -2.03 22.72 9.39
CA LEU A 130 -1.53 24.04 9.76
C LEU A 130 -2.69 25.03 10.01
N PRO A 131 -2.64 25.88 11.07
CA PRO A 131 -3.60 26.98 11.23
C PRO A 131 -3.39 28.00 10.10
N PRO A 132 -4.45 28.52 9.43
CA PRO A 132 -5.87 28.57 9.84
C PRO A 132 -6.77 27.42 9.37
N PHE A 133 -6.29 26.47 8.57
CA PHE A 133 -7.12 25.41 7.99
C PHE A 133 -7.61 24.38 9.02
N SER A 134 -6.79 24.11 10.05
CA SER A 134 -7.18 23.27 11.19
C SER A 134 -8.40 23.79 11.97
N ASN A 135 -8.71 25.09 11.87
CA ASN A 135 -9.87 25.70 12.54
C ASN A 135 -11.17 25.56 11.74
N ILE A 136 -11.08 25.19 10.46
CA ILE A 136 -12.25 25.04 9.56
C ILE A 136 -12.91 23.67 9.77
N GLU A 137 -12.14 22.64 10.14
CA GLU A 137 -12.66 21.28 10.41
C GLU A 137 -13.32 21.14 11.80
N VAL A 138 -13.09 22.09 12.71
CA VAL A 138 -13.60 22.07 14.10
C VAL A 138 -14.83 22.96 14.27
N SER A 139 -15.25 23.69 13.22
CA SER A 139 -16.40 24.62 13.24
C SER A 139 -17.60 24.06 12.48
#